data_AF-A0A4P7HMP4-F1
#
_entry.id   AF-A0A4P7HMP4-F1
#
_cell.length_a   1.000
_cell.length_b   1.000
_cell.length_c   1.000
_cell.angle_alpha   90.00
_cell.angle_beta   90.00
_cell.angle_gamma   90.00
#
_symmetry.space_group_name_H-M   'P 1'
#
loop_
_entity.id
_entity.type
_entity.pdbx_description
1 polymer ?
#
loop_
_entity_poly.entity_id
_entity_poly.type
_entity_poly.pdbx_seq_one_letter_code
_entity_poly.pdbx_strand_id
1 'polypeptide(L)'
;MSMNVTRLFSPFRSLLGQSDHARDVSRSVLLLRLENTRTLGSFLDRLAMQHLLDHLTLTLGAAVRPCDPVQLAAPGHFSVLLHNRTLRDAAAVARRLLLQGQGPVSLAGQQITPVMTGVLIHADAPDLPPVAAMMDNARQRMQMVADADLGRLSLYSHDPQLSGPGLPATVSDAIVAGQMVAWFQPQVCCNSGDIAGFEALARWHHPVHGLLTPGAFLAQMTPADHNTLALFMLAQALSALRCWDEEGFEVPTVSINISNCELSDQGFADCLLWEMDRHDIPPRRLVVEVLESVGPMTSNAQTLENLRRLSRAGCRIDLDDFGTGYASLDAIRQFGINRIKIDRSFVTACDLDEGQQRMILAILALAERLGLSVLAEGVETREEFAFLSQMGCDELQGYAIERPMPLSDSCNFLARHRQAAADLPTIAWRG
;
A
#
# COMPACT_ATOMS: atom_id res chain seq x y z
N MET A 1 31.92 -20.36 6.98
CA MET A 1 31.36 -19.19 7.71
C MET A 1 30.08 -18.70 7.02
N SER A 2 29.05 -19.55 6.84
CA SER A 2 27.85 -19.18 6.04
C SER A 2 26.56 -19.76 6.63
N MET A 3 26.41 -19.77 7.96
CA MET A 3 25.31 -20.51 8.60
C MET A 3 24.51 -19.74 9.67
N ASN A 4 24.61 -18.41 9.75
CA ASN A 4 23.92 -17.65 10.81
C ASN A 4 23.16 -16.38 10.39
N VAL A 5 23.09 -16.03 9.10
CA VAL A 5 22.31 -14.85 8.67
C VAL A 5 20.83 -15.22 8.44
N THR A 6 20.54 -16.44 8.03
CA THR A 6 19.17 -16.90 7.68
C THR A 6 18.22 -17.00 8.88
N ARG A 7 18.74 -17.09 10.12
CA ARG A 7 17.91 -17.08 11.34
C ARG A 7 17.42 -15.69 11.74
N LEU A 8 18.13 -14.64 11.33
CA LEU A 8 17.77 -13.24 11.62
C LEU A 8 16.59 -12.74 10.77
N PHE A 9 16.37 -13.36 9.61
CA PHE A 9 15.34 -12.98 8.63
C PHE A 9 14.19 -13.99 8.52
N SER A 10 14.09 -14.93 9.45
CA SER A 10 13.00 -15.92 9.40
C SER A 10 11.68 -15.30 9.88
N PRO A 11 10.57 -15.45 9.13
CA PRO A 11 9.27 -14.96 9.57
C PRO A 11 8.93 -15.55 10.95
N PHE A 12 8.33 -14.74 11.82
CA PHE A 12 7.95 -15.06 13.21
C PHE A 12 7.27 -16.45 13.37
N ARG A 13 6.59 -16.93 12.31
CA ARG A 13 6.02 -18.28 12.21
C ARG A 13 7.01 -19.45 12.34
N SER A 14 8.28 -19.32 11.95
CA SER A 14 9.23 -20.46 11.99
C SER A 14 9.73 -20.78 13.41
N LEU A 15 9.79 -19.77 14.29
CA LEU A 15 10.14 -19.94 15.71
C LEU A 15 8.95 -20.47 16.54
N LEU A 16 7.72 -20.14 16.17
CA LEU A 16 6.52 -20.75 16.77
C LEU A 16 6.42 -22.26 16.50
N GLY A 17 7.09 -22.77 15.45
CA GLY A 17 6.99 -24.16 15.03
C GLY A 17 8.10 -25.12 15.49
N GLN A 18 9.18 -24.64 16.13
CA GLN A 18 10.37 -25.48 16.40
C GLN A 18 10.79 -25.64 17.87
N SER A 19 10.07 -25.06 18.83
CA SER A 19 10.40 -25.26 20.25
C SER A 19 9.23 -25.85 21.01
N ASP A 20 9.48 -27.02 21.59
CA ASP A 20 8.59 -27.79 22.45
C ASP A 20 8.39 -27.01 23.77
N HIS A 21 7.48 -26.02 23.76
CA HIS A 21 7.33 -24.97 24.78
C HIS A 21 6.50 -25.39 26.02
N ALA A 22 6.27 -26.68 26.23
CA ALA A 22 5.40 -27.19 27.30
C ALA A 22 5.99 -27.07 28.73
N ARG A 23 7.18 -26.48 28.91
CA ARG A 23 7.90 -26.42 30.21
C ARG A 23 8.39 -25.04 30.64
N ASP A 24 7.99 -23.96 29.95
CA ASP A 24 8.40 -22.63 30.40
C ASP A 24 7.75 -22.29 31.75
N VAL A 25 8.54 -21.75 32.68
CA VAL A 25 8.08 -21.25 33.98
C VAL A 25 7.81 -19.74 33.94
N SER A 26 8.39 -19.05 32.96
CA SER A 26 8.16 -17.63 32.69
C SER A 26 8.54 -17.28 31.23
N ARG A 27 7.94 -16.21 30.70
CA ARG A 27 8.15 -15.72 29.34
C ARG A 27 8.23 -14.21 29.34
N SER A 28 9.14 -13.65 28.54
CA SER A 28 9.20 -12.20 28.32
C SER A 28 9.41 -11.86 26.85
N VAL A 29 8.72 -10.84 26.37
CA VAL A 29 8.89 -10.27 25.03
C VAL A 29 9.39 -8.85 25.18
N LEU A 30 10.53 -8.55 24.56
CA LEU A 30 11.08 -7.20 24.45
C LEU A 30 10.86 -6.69 23.03
N LEU A 31 10.29 -5.50 22.90
CA LEU A 31 10.23 -4.75 21.66
C LEU A 31 11.07 -3.48 21.81
N LEU A 32 11.94 -3.20 20.83
CA LEU A 32 12.78 -2.02 20.74
C LEU A 32 12.43 -1.25 19.46
N ARG A 33 12.30 0.08 19.51
CA ARG A 33 12.02 0.95 18.36
C ARG A 33 13.07 2.04 18.23
N LEU A 34 13.59 2.26 17.04
CA LEU A 34 14.46 3.38 16.68
C LEU A 34 13.61 4.62 16.40
N GLU A 35 13.76 5.66 17.23
CA GLU A 35 12.87 6.82 17.22
C GLU A 35 13.32 7.91 16.25
N ASN A 36 14.62 8.14 16.14
CA ASN A 36 15.17 9.24 15.35
C ASN A 36 15.33 8.91 13.85
N THR A 37 14.59 7.94 13.32
CA THR A 37 14.67 7.51 11.90
C THR A 37 14.44 8.65 10.91
N ARG A 38 13.49 9.55 11.18
CA ARG A 38 13.22 10.71 10.31
C ARG A 38 14.37 11.71 10.31
N THR A 39 14.89 12.04 11.49
CA THR A 39 16.04 12.93 11.64
C THR A 39 17.29 12.31 11.02
N LEU A 40 17.49 11.01 11.20
CA LEU A 40 18.60 10.30 10.57
C LEU A 40 18.45 10.26 9.05
N GLY A 41 17.23 10.06 8.53
CA GLY A 41 16.96 10.03 7.10
C GLY A 41 17.15 11.36 6.37
N SER A 42 17.15 12.51 7.08
CA SER A 42 17.52 13.79 6.48
C SER A 42 19.03 13.99 6.31
N PHE A 43 19.85 13.20 7.01
CA PHE A 43 21.32 13.28 6.94
C PHE A 43 21.98 12.06 6.30
N LEU A 44 21.30 10.91 6.31
CA LEU A 44 21.78 9.65 5.78
C LEU A 44 21.07 9.29 4.49
N ASP A 45 21.85 8.92 3.49
CA ASP A 45 21.31 8.27 2.30
C ASP A 45 20.79 6.86 2.63
N ARG A 46 20.13 6.26 1.65
CA ARG A 46 19.51 4.93 1.79
C ARG A 46 20.52 3.84 2.18
N LEU A 47 21.75 3.93 1.68
CA LEU A 47 22.79 2.93 1.94
C LEU A 47 23.35 3.06 3.35
N ALA A 48 23.59 4.29 3.81
CA ALA A 48 24.03 4.58 5.17
C ALA A 48 22.96 4.20 6.21
N MET A 49 21.67 4.42 5.90
CA MET A 49 20.57 3.95 6.73
C MET A 49 20.54 2.41 6.83
N GLN A 50 20.74 1.71 5.71
CA GLN A 50 20.81 0.26 5.71
C GLN A 50 21.99 -0.25 6.58
N HIS A 51 23.17 0.36 6.43
CA HIS A 51 24.33 0.01 7.26
C HIS A 51 24.11 0.28 8.76
N LEU A 52 23.36 1.32 9.12
CA LEU A 52 22.97 1.55 10.50
C LEU A 52 22.08 0.43 11.05
N LEU A 53 21.07 0.02 10.29
CA LEU A 53 20.17 -1.08 10.69
C LEU A 53 20.93 -2.42 10.78
N ASP A 54 21.84 -2.70 9.84
CA ASP A 54 22.68 -3.88 9.87
C ASP A 54 23.61 -3.87 11.10
N HIS A 55 24.25 -2.73 11.39
CA HIS A 55 25.08 -2.56 12.58
C HIS A 55 24.28 -2.80 13.86
N LEU A 56 23.12 -2.15 14.01
CA LEU A 56 22.24 -2.34 15.16
C LEU A 56 21.80 -3.80 15.33
N THR A 57 21.46 -4.47 14.22
CA THR A 57 21.09 -5.89 14.23
C THR A 57 22.23 -6.75 14.77
N LEU A 58 23.46 -6.52 14.30
CA LEU A 58 24.65 -7.24 14.76
C LEU A 58 24.98 -6.94 16.22
N THR A 59 24.92 -5.67 16.64
CA THR A 59 25.18 -5.24 18.02
C THR A 59 24.20 -5.88 18.99
N LEU A 60 22.90 -5.83 18.68
CA LEU A 60 21.86 -6.42 19.52
C LEU A 60 21.97 -7.95 19.54
N GLY A 61 22.25 -8.57 18.40
CA GLY A 61 22.47 -10.01 18.27
C GLY A 61 23.67 -10.52 19.07
N ALA A 62 24.76 -9.76 19.14
CA ALA A 62 25.94 -10.11 19.94
C ALA A 62 25.71 -9.95 21.45
N ALA A 63 24.73 -9.13 21.86
CA ALA A 63 24.44 -8.82 23.25
C ALA A 63 23.41 -9.77 23.91
N VAL A 64 22.90 -10.76 23.17
CA VAL A 64 22.00 -11.81 23.66
C VAL A 64 22.66 -13.19 23.65
N ARG A 65 22.09 -14.15 24.38
CA ARG A 65 22.56 -15.54 24.32
C ARG A 65 22.09 -16.18 23.01
N PRO A 66 22.76 -17.23 22.49
CA PRO A 66 22.32 -17.96 21.30
C PRO A 66 20.88 -18.52 21.38
N CYS A 67 20.34 -18.68 22.59
CA CYS A 67 18.99 -19.19 22.84
C CYS A 67 17.92 -18.10 23.00
N ASP A 68 18.31 -16.82 22.97
CA ASP A 68 17.42 -15.65 23.08
C ASP A 68 17.39 -14.96 21.70
N PRO A 69 16.55 -15.38 20.75
CA PRO A 69 16.61 -14.88 19.37
C PRO A 69 16.24 -13.39 19.32
N VAL A 70 17.07 -12.60 18.62
CA VAL A 70 16.78 -11.22 18.21
C VAL A 70 16.28 -11.26 16.77
N GLN A 71 15.17 -10.58 16.49
CA GLN A 71 14.59 -10.51 15.15
C GLN A 71 14.24 -9.07 14.79
N LEU A 72 14.42 -8.72 13.51
CA LEU A 72 13.90 -7.48 12.97
C LEU A 72 12.40 -7.67 12.69
N ALA A 73 11.55 -7.00 13.48
CA ALA A 73 10.10 -7.11 13.36
C ALA A 73 9.53 -6.21 12.24
N ALA A 74 10.20 -5.09 12.00
CA ALA A 74 9.96 -4.11 10.94
C ALA A 74 11.20 -3.20 10.84
N PRO A 75 11.36 -2.36 9.80
CA PRO A 75 12.44 -1.37 9.77
C PRO A 75 12.48 -0.54 11.07
N GLY A 76 13.65 -0.48 11.71
CA GLY A 76 13.85 0.20 12.99
C GLY A 76 13.18 -0.46 14.21
N HIS A 77 12.57 -1.64 14.07
CA HIS A 77 11.92 -2.37 15.17
C HIS A 77 12.58 -3.72 15.39
N PHE A 78 13.04 -3.95 16.62
CA PHE A 78 13.74 -5.17 17.00
C PHE A 78 12.96 -5.88 18.11
N SER A 79 12.80 -7.18 17.99
CA SER A 79 12.10 -7.99 18.97
C SER A 79 13.02 -9.07 19.55
N VAL A 80 12.87 -9.35 20.84
CA VAL A 80 13.65 -10.37 21.55
C VAL A 80 12.73 -11.20 22.44
N LEU A 81 12.83 -12.51 22.32
CA LEU A 81 12.10 -13.47 23.16
C LEU A 81 13.02 -14.05 24.23
N LEU A 82 12.63 -13.91 25.49
CA LEU A 82 13.38 -14.38 26.66
C LEU A 82 12.57 -15.44 27.41
N HIS A 83 13.10 -16.65 27.49
CA HIS A 83 12.47 -17.79 28.15
C HIS A 83 13.07 -18.05 29.54
N ASN A 84 12.25 -18.50 30.50
CA ASN A 84 12.70 -19.03 31.79
C ASN A 84 13.62 -18.07 32.57
N ARG A 85 13.23 -16.79 32.61
CA ARG A 85 13.92 -15.74 33.34
C ARG A 85 12.96 -15.06 34.29
N THR A 86 13.44 -14.69 35.47
CA THR A 86 12.68 -13.79 36.33
C THR A 86 12.51 -12.43 35.63
N LEU A 87 11.47 -11.67 35.98
CA LEU A 87 11.31 -10.30 35.51
C LEU A 87 12.58 -9.46 35.69
N ARG A 88 13.28 -9.64 36.81
CA ARG A 88 14.54 -8.94 37.12
C ARG A 88 15.62 -9.24 36.08
N ASP A 89 15.80 -10.52 35.72
CA ASP A 89 16.81 -10.94 34.74
C ASP A 89 16.44 -10.50 33.33
N ALA A 90 15.17 -10.60 32.96
CA ALA A 90 14.66 -10.12 31.69
C ALA A 90 14.85 -8.60 31.54
N ALA A 91 14.56 -7.85 32.60
CA ALA A 91 14.77 -6.41 32.67
C ALA A 91 16.25 -6.01 32.56
N ALA A 92 17.15 -6.78 33.16
CA ALA A 92 18.60 -6.55 33.07
C ALA A 92 19.10 -6.73 31.62
N VAL A 93 18.63 -7.79 30.93
CA VAL A 93 18.92 -8.00 29.51
C VAL A 93 18.35 -6.88 28.66
N ALA A 94 17.09 -6.50 28.86
CA ALA A 94 16.45 -5.42 28.12
C ALA A 94 17.17 -4.08 28.27
N ARG A 95 17.57 -3.70 29.49
CA ARG A 95 18.37 -2.49 29.73
C ARG A 95 19.72 -2.53 29.03
N ARG A 96 20.40 -3.68 29.08
CA ARG A 96 21.68 -3.85 28.38
C ARG A 96 21.52 -3.65 26.88
N LEU A 97 20.50 -4.25 26.28
CA LEU A 97 20.22 -4.12 24.84
C LEU A 97 19.87 -2.68 24.46
N LEU A 98 19.04 -2.01 25.27
CA LEU A 98 18.70 -0.60 25.07
C LEU A 98 19.95 0.28 25.09
N LEU A 99 20.83 0.11 26.09
CA LEU A 99 22.07 0.90 26.20
C LEU A 99 23.05 0.62 25.06
N GLN A 100 23.17 -0.63 24.62
CA GLN A 100 24.03 -1.00 23.49
C GLN A 100 23.50 -0.45 22.16
N GLY A 101 22.19 -0.51 21.92
CA GLY A 101 21.56 0.04 20.72
C GLY A 101 21.63 1.56 20.63
N GLN A 102 21.78 2.25 21.76
CA GLN A 102 21.96 3.71 21.83
C GLN A 102 23.43 4.13 21.86
N GLY A 103 24.36 3.20 21.63
CA GLY A 103 25.79 3.52 21.51
C GLY A 103 26.08 4.33 20.23
N PRO A 104 27.07 5.23 20.26
CA PRO A 104 27.47 6.00 19.07
C PRO A 104 28.03 5.07 17.99
N VAL A 105 27.61 5.29 16.74
CA VAL A 105 27.97 4.51 15.55
C VAL A 105 28.70 5.43 14.56
N SER A 106 29.90 5.01 14.15
CA SER A 106 30.65 5.68 13.08
C SER A 106 30.15 5.21 11.71
N LEU A 107 29.47 6.06 10.95
CA LEU A 107 29.01 5.77 9.58
C LEU A 107 29.45 6.88 8.64
N ALA A 108 30.13 6.53 7.54
CA ALA A 108 30.63 7.47 6.52
C ALA A 108 31.45 8.65 7.10
N GLY A 109 32.20 8.43 8.18
CA GLY A 109 33.01 9.47 8.84
C GLY A 109 32.23 10.39 9.79
N GLN A 110 30.93 10.16 10.00
CA GLN A 110 30.10 10.88 10.97
C GLN A 110 29.79 10.01 12.20
N GLN A 111 29.62 10.65 13.36
CA GLN A 111 29.18 10.02 14.59
C GLN A 111 27.66 10.14 14.73
N ILE A 112 26.99 9.00 14.81
CA ILE A 112 25.53 8.92 14.87
C ILE A 112 25.14 8.29 16.18
N THR A 113 24.21 8.91 16.91
CA THR A 113 23.66 8.32 18.15
C THR A 113 22.22 7.90 17.90
N PRO A 114 21.93 6.59 17.82
CA PRO A 114 20.58 6.08 17.71
C PRO A 114 19.80 6.34 19.01
N VAL A 115 18.52 6.68 18.89
CA VAL A 115 17.62 6.79 20.05
C VAL A 115 16.67 5.61 20.00
N MET A 116 16.70 4.78 21.03
CA MET A 116 15.93 3.53 21.07
C MET A 116 14.98 3.56 22.25
N THR A 117 13.72 3.24 22.02
CA THR A 117 12.72 3.05 23.09
C THR A 117 12.45 1.56 23.25
N GLY A 118 12.27 1.09 24.48
CA GLY A 118 12.01 -0.31 24.79
C GLY A 118 10.73 -0.55 25.57
N VAL A 119 10.03 -1.64 25.23
CA VAL A 119 8.88 -2.16 25.99
C VAL A 119 9.11 -3.64 26.28
N LEU A 120 9.11 -4.00 27.56
CA LEU A 120 9.22 -5.39 28.01
C LEU A 120 7.89 -5.86 28.58
N ILE A 121 7.32 -6.91 28.00
CA ILE A 121 6.15 -7.62 28.53
C ILE A 121 6.62 -8.90 29.20
N HIS A 122 6.15 -9.16 30.42
CA HIS A 122 6.50 -10.34 31.19
C HIS A 122 5.24 -11.10 31.64
N ALA A 123 5.34 -12.43 31.67
CA ALA A 123 4.32 -13.32 32.20
C ALA A 123 4.98 -14.54 32.89
N ASP A 124 4.36 -15.01 33.96
CA ASP A 124 4.79 -16.16 34.75
C ASP A 124 3.75 -17.30 34.65
N ALA A 125 4.17 -18.54 34.85
CA ALA A 125 3.28 -19.69 34.97
C ALA A 125 2.36 -19.57 36.22
N PRO A 126 1.15 -20.16 36.20
CA PRO A 126 0.60 -21.09 35.21
C PRO A 126 -0.01 -20.44 33.96
N ASP A 127 -0.31 -19.13 34.01
CA ASP A 127 -1.03 -18.41 32.96
C ASP A 127 -0.07 -17.79 31.95
N LEU A 128 0.67 -18.64 31.21
CA LEU A 128 1.58 -18.18 30.15
C LEU A 128 0.82 -17.89 28.85
N PRO A 129 0.72 -16.63 28.43
CA PRO A 129 0.05 -16.28 27.18
C PRO A 129 0.88 -16.74 25.97
N PRO A 130 0.25 -16.98 24.82
CA PRO A 130 0.96 -17.19 23.57
C PRO A 130 1.92 -16.02 23.29
N VAL A 131 3.09 -16.30 22.72
CA VAL A 131 4.10 -15.26 22.39
C VAL A 131 3.48 -14.16 21.52
N ALA A 132 2.60 -14.52 20.58
CA ALA A 132 1.88 -13.57 19.74
C ALA A 132 1.07 -12.56 20.56
N ALA A 133 0.29 -13.01 21.54
CA ALA A 133 -0.50 -12.13 22.41
C ALA A 133 0.38 -11.19 23.26
N MET A 134 1.55 -11.68 23.71
CA MET A 134 2.52 -10.85 24.42
C MET A 134 3.21 -9.82 23.52
N MET A 135 3.44 -10.17 22.25
CA MET A 135 3.98 -9.24 21.25
C MET A 135 2.97 -8.13 20.95
N ASP A 136 1.70 -8.46 20.84
CA ASP A 136 0.63 -7.48 20.60
C ASP A 136 0.52 -6.49 21.76
N ASN A 137 0.60 -7.00 22.99
CA ASN A 137 0.70 -6.19 24.19
C ASN A 137 1.91 -5.22 24.13
N ALA A 138 3.09 -5.74 23.77
CA ALA A 138 4.32 -4.95 23.66
C ALA A 138 4.17 -3.83 22.62
N ARG A 139 3.54 -4.14 21.48
CA ARG A 139 3.31 -3.19 20.39
C ARG A 139 2.31 -2.10 20.78
N GLN A 140 1.17 -2.44 21.38
CA GLN A 140 0.20 -1.45 21.84
C GLN A 140 0.82 -0.51 22.88
N ARG A 141 1.60 -1.05 23.81
CA ARG A 141 2.30 -0.23 24.80
C ARG A 141 3.39 0.64 24.21
N MET A 142 4.07 0.18 23.15
CA MET A 142 5.05 0.99 22.41
C MET A 142 4.41 2.21 21.72
N GLN A 143 3.12 2.14 21.37
CA GLN A 143 2.36 3.26 20.79
C GLN A 143 1.93 4.28 21.84
N MET A 144 1.64 3.81 23.05
CA MET A 144 1.24 4.65 24.18
C MET A 144 2.44 5.33 24.87
N VAL A 145 3.66 5.11 24.40
CA VAL A 145 4.85 5.80 24.93
C VAL A 145 4.76 7.29 24.56
N ALA A 146 4.67 8.15 25.57
CA ALA A 146 4.69 9.58 25.39
C ALA A 146 6.09 10.08 24.98
N ASP A 147 6.16 11.24 24.33
CA ASP A 147 7.44 11.84 23.90
C ASP A 147 8.45 12.02 25.05
N ALA A 148 7.96 12.26 26.27
CA ALA A 148 8.79 12.40 27.48
C ALA A 148 9.49 11.09 27.90
N ASP A 149 9.04 9.94 27.37
CA ASP A 149 9.54 8.61 27.68
C ASP A 149 10.31 7.94 26.53
N LEU A 150 10.57 8.66 25.43
CA LEU A 150 11.46 8.20 24.37
C LEU A 150 12.87 7.95 24.91
N GLY A 151 13.54 6.93 24.36
CA GLY A 151 14.88 6.55 24.82
C GLY A 151 14.91 5.69 26.09
N ARG A 152 13.74 5.33 26.64
CA ARG A 152 13.60 4.60 27.91
C ARG A 152 13.09 3.18 27.72
N LEU A 153 13.30 2.35 28.74
CA LEU A 153 12.70 1.02 28.87
C LEU A 153 11.51 1.08 29.81
N SER A 154 10.34 0.70 29.32
CA SER A 154 9.13 0.49 30.12
C SER A 154 8.85 -0.99 30.30
N LEU A 155 8.39 -1.39 31.50
CA LEU A 155 8.14 -2.77 31.87
C LEU A 155 6.68 -2.95 32.24
N TYR A 156 6.06 -4.01 31.73
CA TYR A 156 4.66 -4.29 31.95
C TYR A 156 4.43 -5.78 32.14
N SER A 157 3.40 -6.11 32.92
CA SER A 157 2.83 -7.46 32.93
C SER A 157 1.95 -7.63 31.69
N HIS A 158 1.78 -8.87 31.23
CA HIS A 158 0.81 -9.17 30.18
C HIS A 158 -0.60 -8.73 30.60
N ASP A 159 -1.27 -8.02 29.71
CA ASP A 159 -2.64 -7.55 29.88
C ASP A 159 -3.52 -8.13 28.76
N PRO A 160 -4.40 -9.10 29.06
CA PRO A 160 -5.27 -9.73 28.07
C PRO A 160 -6.20 -8.75 27.33
N GLN A 161 -6.49 -7.58 27.90
CA GLN A 161 -7.32 -6.57 27.23
C GLN A 161 -6.57 -5.82 26.12
N LEU A 162 -5.25 -5.80 26.22
CA LEU A 162 -4.34 -5.27 25.20
C LEU A 162 -3.85 -6.36 24.23
N SER A 163 -4.37 -7.58 24.35
CA SER A 163 -4.19 -8.70 23.42
C SER A 163 -5.31 -8.67 22.37
N GLY A 164 -5.34 -7.64 21.53
CA GLY A 164 -6.17 -7.61 20.32
C GLY A 164 -5.52 -8.37 19.17
N PRO A 165 -6.23 -8.67 18.05
CA PRO A 165 -5.59 -9.17 16.83
C PRO A 165 -4.48 -8.19 16.46
N GLY A 166 -3.24 -8.69 16.44
CA GLY A 166 -2.04 -7.88 16.35
C GLY A 166 -2.03 -6.85 15.23
N LEU A 167 -1.14 -5.86 15.35
CA LEU A 167 -0.85 -5.00 14.20
C LEU A 167 -0.38 -5.87 13.03
N PRO A 168 -1.00 -5.73 11.85
CA PRO A 168 -0.60 -6.52 10.70
C PRO A 168 0.81 -6.12 10.29
N ALA A 169 1.69 -7.12 10.17
CA ALA A 169 3.08 -6.89 9.76
C ALA A 169 3.19 -6.81 8.22
N THR A 170 2.17 -7.30 7.53
CA THR A 170 2.06 -7.38 6.08
C THR A 170 0.70 -6.89 5.61
N VAL A 171 0.56 -6.56 4.32
CA VAL A 171 -0.73 -6.22 3.72
C VAL A 171 -1.69 -7.42 3.79
N SER A 172 -1.17 -8.63 3.64
CA SER A 172 -1.96 -9.86 3.79
C SER A 172 -2.61 -9.97 5.18
N ASP A 173 -1.84 -9.69 6.25
CA ASP A 173 -2.38 -9.67 7.61
C ASP A 173 -3.43 -8.56 7.77
N ALA A 174 -3.22 -7.40 7.13
CA ALA A 174 -4.11 -6.24 7.23
C ALA A 174 -5.48 -6.52 6.57
N ILE A 175 -5.47 -7.27 5.47
CA ILE A 175 -6.70 -7.75 4.81
C ILE A 175 -7.46 -8.68 5.74
N VAL A 176 -6.79 -9.68 6.33
CA VAL A 176 -7.42 -10.63 7.27
C VAL A 176 -7.96 -9.91 8.51
N ALA A 177 -7.28 -8.86 8.97
CA ALA A 177 -7.71 -8.04 10.09
C ALA A 177 -8.81 -7.01 9.74
N GLY A 178 -9.30 -6.96 8.50
CA GLY A 178 -10.33 -6.03 8.06
C GLY A 178 -9.90 -4.56 8.05
N GLN A 179 -8.59 -4.30 7.94
CA GLN A 179 -8.02 -2.95 7.97
C GLN A 179 -7.79 -2.36 6.57
N MET A 180 -7.71 -3.22 5.55
CA MET A 180 -7.68 -2.79 4.17
C MET A 180 -9.09 -2.51 3.67
N VAL A 181 -9.25 -1.45 2.90
CA VAL A 181 -10.52 -1.08 2.26
C VAL A 181 -10.23 -0.41 0.91
N ALA A 182 -11.17 -0.51 -0.02
CA ALA A 182 -11.14 0.29 -1.24
C ALA A 182 -11.87 1.62 -1.01
N TRP A 183 -11.24 2.72 -1.41
CA TRP A 183 -11.91 3.99 -1.63
C TRP A 183 -12.07 4.20 -3.14
N PHE A 184 -13.12 4.90 -3.53
CA PHE A 184 -13.52 5.08 -4.92
C PHE A 184 -13.42 6.54 -5.30
N GLN A 185 -12.70 6.84 -6.37
CA GLN A 185 -12.62 8.20 -6.91
C GLN A 185 -13.34 8.27 -8.26
N PRO A 186 -14.28 9.21 -8.46
CA PRO A 186 -15.06 9.28 -9.68
C PRO A 186 -14.25 9.82 -10.86
N GLN A 187 -14.56 9.28 -12.04
CA GLN A 187 -14.08 9.70 -13.35
C GLN A 187 -15.28 10.27 -14.12
N VAL A 188 -15.14 11.47 -14.70
CA VAL A 188 -16.24 12.17 -15.37
C VAL A 188 -15.94 12.36 -16.84
N CYS A 189 -16.92 12.10 -17.71
CA CYS A 189 -16.82 12.40 -19.14
C CYS A 189 -16.94 13.91 -19.38
N CYS A 190 -15.96 14.51 -20.08
CA CYS A 190 -15.98 15.94 -20.42
C CYS A 190 -17.15 16.33 -21.32
N ASN A 191 -17.59 15.42 -22.20
CA ASN A 191 -18.59 15.71 -23.21
C ASN A 191 -20.02 15.68 -22.63
N SER A 192 -20.35 14.69 -21.81
CA SER A 192 -21.70 14.55 -21.24
C SER A 192 -21.82 15.05 -19.81
N GLY A 193 -20.71 15.16 -19.07
CA GLY A 193 -20.72 15.42 -17.63
C GLY A 193 -21.15 14.20 -16.80
N ASP A 194 -21.43 13.06 -17.42
CA ASP A 194 -21.80 11.83 -16.72
C ASP A 194 -20.59 11.17 -16.05
N ILE A 195 -20.87 10.33 -15.06
CA ILE A 195 -19.85 9.46 -14.47
C ILE A 195 -19.44 8.40 -15.49
N ALA A 196 -18.18 8.44 -15.91
CA ALA A 196 -17.59 7.46 -16.80
C ALA A 196 -17.17 6.19 -16.05
N GLY A 197 -16.75 6.33 -14.79
CA GLY A 197 -16.37 5.22 -13.94
C GLY A 197 -15.85 5.66 -12.58
N PHE A 198 -15.26 4.73 -11.84
CA PHE A 198 -14.52 5.01 -10.62
C PHE A 198 -13.19 4.27 -10.60
N GLU A 199 -12.15 4.90 -10.05
CA GLU A 199 -10.93 4.22 -9.68
C GLU A 199 -11.02 3.67 -8.25
N ALA A 200 -10.75 2.39 -8.07
CA ALA A 200 -10.65 1.74 -6.77
C ALA A 200 -9.22 1.83 -6.23
N LEU A 201 -9.08 2.65 -5.19
CA LEU A 201 -7.82 3.00 -4.57
C LEU A 201 -7.68 2.33 -3.20
N ALA A 202 -6.62 1.55 -3.03
CA ALA A 202 -6.36 0.88 -1.75
C ALA A 202 -6.14 1.90 -0.63
N ARG A 203 -6.75 1.63 0.53
CA ARG A 203 -6.53 2.37 1.77
C ARG A 203 -6.32 1.39 2.91
N TRP A 204 -5.39 1.73 3.79
CA TRP A 204 -5.14 0.95 5.00
C TRP A 204 -5.54 1.79 6.21
N HIS A 205 -6.61 1.39 6.90
CA HIS A 205 -6.93 1.89 8.23
C HIS A 205 -5.93 1.33 9.25
N HIS A 206 -4.72 1.90 9.23
CA HIS A 206 -3.66 1.46 10.10
C HIS A 206 -3.96 1.91 11.53
N PRO A 207 -3.98 1.00 12.52
CA PRO A 207 -4.40 1.30 13.88
C PRO A 207 -3.53 2.38 14.58
N VAL A 208 -2.30 2.62 14.10
CA VAL A 208 -1.38 3.65 14.64
C VAL A 208 -1.30 4.90 13.79
N HIS A 209 -1.32 4.72 12.47
CA HIS A 209 -0.95 5.79 11.54
C HIS A 209 -2.19 6.42 10.90
N GLY A 210 -3.39 5.99 11.33
CA GLY A 210 -4.63 6.37 10.73
C GLY A 210 -4.73 5.81 9.31
N LEU A 211 -5.40 6.55 8.44
CA LEU A 211 -5.58 6.15 7.05
C LEU A 211 -4.28 6.33 6.26
N LEU A 212 -3.69 5.22 5.82
CA LEU A 212 -2.53 5.21 4.93
C LEU A 212 -2.97 5.04 3.46
N THR A 213 -2.28 5.76 2.58
CA THR A 213 -2.39 5.63 1.12
C THR A 213 -1.35 4.64 0.60
N PRO A 214 -1.50 4.15 -0.65
CA PRO A 214 -0.62 3.11 -1.20
C PRO A 214 0.88 3.45 -1.13
N GLY A 215 1.25 4.71 -1.38
CA GLY A 215 2.64 5.16 -1.30
C GLY A 215 3.33 4.89 0.06
N ALA A 216 2.58 4.72 1.14
CA ALA A 216 3.14 4.41 2.46
C ALA A 216 3.53 2.93 2.65
N PHE A 217 2.91 2.01 1.90
CA PHE A 217 3.07 0.57 2.12
C PHE A 217 3.49 -0.24 0.90
N LEU A 218 3.19 0.20 -0.33
CA LEU A 218 3.50 -0.55 -1.56
C LEU A 218 5.00 -0.91 -1.68
N ALA A 219 5.90 0.01 -1.35
CA ALA A 219 7.35 -0.21 -1.48
C ALA A 219 7.91 -1.29 -0.54
N GLN A 220 7.14 -1.72 0.46
CA GLN A 220 7.55 -2.69 1.48
C GLN A 220 6.88 -4.06 1.27
N MET A 221 6.03 -4.20 0.25
CA MET A 221 5.27 -5.41 -0.02
C MET A 221 6.13 -6.51 -0.62
N THR A 222 5.83 -7.75 -0.23
CA THR A 222 6.35 -8.93 -0.91
C THR A 222 5.54 -9.24 -2.18
N PRO A 223 6.06 -10.03 -3.14
CA PRO A 223 5.26 -10.48 -4.29
C PRO A 223 3.94 -11.15 -3.90
N ALA A 224 3.92 -11.89 -2.79
CA ALA A 224 2.70 -12.52 -2.28
C ALA A 224 1.68 -11.48 -1.76
N ASP A 225 2.15 -10.40 -1.14
CA ASP A 225 1.29 -9.31 -0.71
C ASP A 225 0.66 -8.57 -1.89
N HIS A 226 1.42 -8.39 -2.98
CA HIS A 226 0.92 -7.78 -4.23
C HIS A 226 -0.27 -8.56 -4.79
N ASN A 227 -0.10 -9.86 -5.00
CA ASN A 227 -1.19 -10.73 -5.46
C ASN A 227 -2.41 -10.70 -4.53
N THR A 228 -2.18 -10.75 -3.22
CA THR A 228 -3.26 -10.73 -2.23
C THR A 228 -4.01 -9.40 -2.27
N LEU A 229 -3.31 -8.29 -2.42
CA LEU A 229 -3.92 -6.97 -2.56
C LEU A 229 -4.70 -6.84 -3.87
N ALA A 230 -4.16 -7.31 -5.00
CA ALA A 230 -4.85 -7.25 -6.29
C ALA A 230 -6.20 -8.00 -6.25
N LEU A 231 -6.22 -9.22 -5.71
CA LEU A 231 -7.46 -9.99 -5.56
C LEU A 231 -8.44 -9.35 -4.56
N PHE A 232 -7.92 -8.78 -3.47
CA PHE A 232 -8.75 -8.03 -2.52
C PHE A 232 -9.39 -6.81 -3.18
N MET A 233 -8.62 -6.02 -3.92
CA MET A 233 -9.10 -4.84 -4.63
C MET A 233 -10.11 -5.21 -5.71
N LEU A 234 -9.90 -6.30 -6.45
CA LEU A 234 -10.88 -6.83 -7.39
C LEU A 234 -12.20 -7.16 -6.68
N ALA A 235 -12.18 -7.90 -5.58
CA ALA A 235 -13.39 -8.25 -4.84
C ALA A 235 -14.15 -7.02 -4.34
N GLN A 236 -13.43 -6.00 -3.83
CA GLN A 236 -14.03 -4.73 -3.42
C GLN A 236 -14.65 -3.98 -4.61
N ALA A 237 -13.96 -3.95 -5.76
CA ALA A 237 -14.43 -3.28 -6.97
C ALA A 237 -15.68 -3.95 -7.55
N LEU A 238 -15.71 -5.29 -7.62
CA LEU A 238 -16.89 -6.04 -8.06
C LEU A 238 -18.07 -5.87 -7.09
N SER A 239 -17.80 -5.82 -5.78
CA SER A 239 -18.83 -5.51 -4.78
C SER A 239 -19.39 -4.10 -4.94
N ALA A 240 -18.55 -3.12 -5.28
CA ALA A 240 -18.97 -1.75 -5.53
C ALA A 240 -19.86 -1.64 -6.77
N LEU A 241 -19.47 -2.27 -7.89
CA LEU A 241 -20.30 -2.32 -9.10
C LEU A 241 -21.69 -2.88 -8.81
N ARG A 242 -21.76 -4.01 -8.10
CA ARG A 242 -23.04 -4.60 -7.71
C ARG A 242 -23.87 -3.69 -6.81
N CYS A 243 -23.23 -3.06 -5.82
CA CYS A 243 -23.91 -2.11 -4.95
C CYS A 243 -24.49 -0.93 -5.74
N TRP A 244 -23.73 -0.36 -6.68
CA TRP A 244 -24.22 0.72 -7.52
C TRP A 244 -25.37 0.27 -8.43
N ASP A 245 -25.30 -0.93 -9.02
CA ASP A 245 -26.37 -1.50 -9.84
C ASP A 245 -27.67 -1.72 -9.03
N GLU A 246 -27.54 -2.29 -7.82
CA GLU A 246 -28.67 -2.56 -6.91
C GLU A 246 -29.36 -1.25 -6.46
N GLU A 247 -28.58 -0.18 -6.29
CA GLU A 247 -29.08 1.17 -5.99
C GLU A 247 -29.53 1.95 -7.25
N GLY A 248 -29.41 1.37 -8.45
CA GLY A 248 -29.84 1.97 -9.70
C GLY A 248 -28.92 3.07 -10.24
N PHE A 249 -27.66 3.11 -9.79
CA PHE A 249 -26.58 3.92 -10.37
C PHE A 249 -25.81 3.04 -11.36
N GLU A 250 -26.19 3.06 -12.64
CA GLU A 250 -25.54 2.26 -13.70
C GLU A 250 -24.11 2.76 -14.01
N VAL A 251 -23.17 2.59 -13.07
CA VAL A 251 -21.77 3.01 -13.21
C VAL A 251 -21.09 2.14 -14.28
N PRO A 252 -20.56 2.70 -15.37
CA PRO A 252 -20.09 1.89 -16.50
C PRO A 252 -18.90 0.99 -16.15
N THR A 253 -17.88 1.54 -15.47
CA THR A 253 -16.64 0.83 -15.19
C THR A 253 -16.09 1.13 -13.79
N VAL A 254 -15.33 0.18 -13.26
CA VAL A 254 -14.43 0.38 -12.12
C VAL A 254 -13.01 0.00 -12.54
N SER A 255 -12.03 0.81 -12.18
CA SER A 255 -10.61 0.53 -12.46
C SER A 255 -9.87 0.05 -11.22
N ILE A 256 -8.92 -0.87 -11.43
CA ILE A 256 -7.98 -1.34 -10.41
C ILE A 256 -6.54 -1.26 -10.94
N ASN A 257 -5.63 -0.86 -10.07
CA ASN A 257 -4.20 -0.81 -10.34
C ASN A 257 -3.58 -2.21 -10.25
N ILE A 258 -2.93 -2.64 -11.33
CA ILE A 258 -2.21 -3.91 -11.38
C ILE A 258 -0.75 -3.66 -11.79
N SER A 259 0.17 -4.15 -10.97
CA SER A 259 1.61 -4.09 -11.22
C SER A 259 2.10 -5.19 -12.15
N ASN A 260 3.31 -4.99 -12.69
CA ASN A 260 4.00 -6.01 -13.47
C ASN A 260 4.31 -7.29 -12.66
N CYS A 261 4.38 -7.21 -11.32
CA CYS A 261 4.58 -8.36 -10.46
C CYS A 261 3.38 -9.32 -10.54
N GLU A 262 2.15 -8.81 -10.36
CA GLU A 262 0.95 -9.66 -10.42
C GLU A 262 0.72 -10.17 -11.86
N LEU A 263 0.94 -9.33 -12.87
CA LEU A 263 0.80 -9.76 -14.27
C LEU A 263 1.81 -10.84 -14.68
N SER A 264 2.94 -10.95 -13.99
CA SER A 264 3.93 -12.00 -14.26
C SER A 264 3.48 -13.38 -13.79
N ASP A 265 2.46 -13.46 -12.94
CA ASP A 265 2.01 -14.74 -12.38
C ASP A 265 1.19 -15.55 -13.37
N GLN A 266 1.52 -16.84 -13.45
CA GLN A 266 0.82 -17.77 -14.30
C GLN A 266 -0.62 -17.96 -13.83
N GLY A 267 -1.59 -17.74 -14.73
CA GLY A 267 -3.01 -17.89 -14.41
C GLY A 267 -3.64 -16.68 -13.71
N PHE A 268 -2.91 -15.58 -13.52
CA PHE A 268 -3.46 -14.35 -12.93
C PHE A 268 -4.71 -13.85 -13.67
N ALA A 269 -4.64 -13.76 -15.00
CA ALA A 269 -5.79 -13.34 -15.81
C ALA A 269 -6.98 -14.30 -15.67
N ASP A 270 -6.73 -15.61 -15.57
CA ASP A 270 -7.78 -16.61 -15.36
C ASP A 270 -8.46 -16.45 -14.01
N CYS A 271 -7.68 -16.16 -12.96
CA CYS A 271 -8.22 -15.90 -11.64
C CYS A 271 -9.15 -14.68 -11.64
N LEU A 272 -8.72 -13.57 -12.27
CA LEU A 272 -9.53 -12.36 -12.40
C LEU A 272 -10.85 -12.65 -13.13
N LEU A 273 -10.78 -13.27 -14.31
CA LEU A 273 -11.95 -13.58 -15.11
C LEU A 273 -12.91 -14.54 -14.40
N TRP A 274 -12.39 -15.50 -13.65
CA TRP A 274 -13.20 -16.41 -12.84
C TRP A 274 -13.93 -15.69 -11.71
N GLU A 275 -13.28 -14.75 -11.01
CA GLU A 275 -13.95 -13.95 -9.98
C GLU A 275 -15.04 -13.05 -10.58
N MET A 276 -14.80 -12.45 -11.75
CA MET A 276 -15.81 -11.67 -12.45
C MET A 276 -17.04 -12.50 -12.83
N ASP A 277 -16.82 -13.68 -13.42
CA ASP A 277 -17.88 -14.62 -13.81
C ASP A 277 -18.68 -15.09 -12.59
N ARG A 278 -17.99 -15.42 -11.49
CA ARG A 278 -18.62 -15.80 -10.21
C ARG A 278 -19.53 -14.70 -9.64
N HIS A 279 -19.21 -13.44 -9.91
CA HIS A 279 -19.98 -12.28 -9.48
C HIS A 279 -21.01 -11.78 -10.52
N ASP A 280 -21.15 -12.47 -11.66
CA ASP A 280 -22.00 -12.09 -12.80
C ASP A 280 -21.71 -10.67 -13.33
N ILE A 281 -20.43 -10.26 -13.28
CA ILE A 281 -19.98 -8.97 -13.78
C ILE A 281 -19.31 -9.17 -15.14
N PRO A 282 -19.79 -8.52 -16.21
CA PRO A 282 -19.18 -8.68 -17.53
C PRO A 282 -17.78 -8.03 -17.57
N PRO A 283 -16.78 -8.67 -18.23
CA PRO A 283 -15.39 -8.18 -18.33
C PRO A 283 -15.25 -6.70 -18.68
N ARG A 284 -16.10 -6.19 -19.57
CA ARG A 284 -16.10 -4.78 -20.02
C ARG A 284 -16.29 -3.73 -18.92
N ARG A 285 -16.75 -4.13 -17.73
CA ARG A 285 -16.93 -3.24 -16.57
C ARG A 285 -15.68 -3.13 -15.69
N LEU A 286 -14.68 -3.98 -15.92
CA LEU A 286 -13.38 -3.87 -15.25
C LEU A 286 -12.38 -3.19 -16.18
N VAL A 287 -11.73 -2.17 -15.64
CA VAL A 287 -10.57 -1.52 -16.24
C VAL A 287 -9.34 -1.94 -15.45
N VAL A 288 -8.32 -2.43 -16.14
CA VAL A 288 -7.03 -2.79 -15.55
C VAL A 288 -6.03 -1.71 -15.88
N GLU A 289 -5.57 -1.00 -14.86
CA GLU A 289 -4.58 0.06 -14.99
C GLU A 289 -3.18 -0.53 -14.81
N VAL A 290 -2.30 -0.23 -15.76
CA VAL A 290 -0.91 -0.69 -15.76
C VAL A 290 0.03 0.48 -16.02
N LEU A 291 1.16 0.52 -15.32
CA LEU A 291 2.16 1.56 -15.52
C LEU A 291 2.70 1.58 -16.96
N GLU A 292 3.07 2.76 -17.45
CA GLU A 292 3.66 2.95 -18.77
C GLU A 292 4.95 2.14 -19.04
N SER A 293 5.66 1.74 -17.97
CA SER A 293 6.84 0.87 -18.06
C SER A 293 6.52 -0.56 -18.52
N VAL A 294 5.26 -0.97 -18.53
CA VAL A 294 4.83 -2.30 -19.00
C VAL A 294 4.91 -2.37 -20.52
N GLY A 295 5.79 -3.23 -21.04
CA GLY A 295 6.18 -3.19 -22.45
C GLY A 295 6.76 -4.52 -22.96
N PRO A 296 6.77 -4.77 -24.28
CA PRO A 296 7.31 -6.02 -24.84
C PRO A 296 8.78 -6.27 -24.50
N MET A 297 9.55 -5.20 -24.24
CA MET A 297 10.98 -5.27 -23.91
C MET A 297 11.27 -5.29 -22.40
N THR A 298 10.31 -4.84 -21.59
CA THR A 298 10.45 -4.65 -20.14
C THR A 298 9.66 -5.67 -19.33
N SER A 299 8.71 -6.35 -19.96
CA SER A 299 7.87 -7.38 -19.36
C SER A 299 8.18 -8.77 -19.90
N ASN A 300 7.99 -9.78 -19.06
CA ASN A 300 8.18 -11.17 -19.48
C ASN A 300 6.99 -11.65 -20.35
N ALA A 301 7.16 -12.80 -21.02
CA ALA A 301 6.13 -13.35 -21.89
C ALA A 301 4.79 -13.64 -21.18
N GLN A 302 4.82 -13.93 -19.87
CA GLN A 302 3.63 -14.24 -19.09
C GLN A 302 2.78 -12.98 -18.83
N THR A 303 3.40 -11.84 -18.50
CA THR A 303 2.73 -10.53 -18.43
C THR A 303 1.98 -10.24 -19.73
N LEU A 304 2.65 -10.43 -20.86
CA LEU A 304 2.06 -10.13 -22.17
C LEU A 304 0.87 -11.03 -22.49
N GLU A 305 0.96 -12.32 -22.13
CA GLU A 305 -0.13 -13.26 -22.33
C GLU A 305 -1.34 -12.93 -21.43
N ASN A 306 -1.10 -12.59 -20.16
CA ASN A 306 -2.16 -12.21 -19.23
C ASN A 306 -2.90 -10.95 -19.71
N LEU A 307 -2.19 -9.91 -20.16
CA LEU A 307 -2.82 -8.69 -20.71
C LEU A 307 -3.65 -8.98 -21.95
N ARG A 308 -3.10 -9.76 -22.90
CA ARG A 308 -3.86 -10.16 -24.11
C ARG A 308 -5.10 -10.97 -23.76
N ARG A 309 -5.03 -11.83 -22.75
CA ARG A 309 -6.16 -12.63 -22.30
C ARG A 309 -7.26 -11.76 -21.70
N LEU A 310 -6.91 -10.83 -20.81
CA LEU A 310 -7.86 -9.86 -20.23
C LEU A 310 -8.51 -9.00 -21.32
N SER A 311 -7.71 -8.46 -22.23
CA SER A 311 -8.21 -7.68 -23.38
C SER A 311 -9.15 -8.49 -24.28
N ARG A 312 -8.80 -9.73 -24.63
CA ARG A 312 -9.66 -10.63 -25.44
C ARG A 312 -10.97 -11.00 -24.75
N ALA A 313 -10.95 -11.13 -23.42
CA ALA A 313 -12.16 -11.36 -22.64
C ALA A 313 -13.07 -10.11 -22.59
N GLY A 314 -12.54 -8.94 -22.93
CA GLY A 314 -13.27 -7.68 -23.02
C GLY A 314 -12.99 -6.72 -21.85
N CYS A 315 -12.05 -7.03 -20.96
CA CYS A 315 -11.57 -6.05 -19.98
C CYS A 315 -10.91 -4.88 -20.71
N ARG A 316 -11.11 -3.67 -20.19
CA ARG A 316 -10.39 -2.48 -20.68
C ARG A 316 -9.01 -2.43 -20.06
N ILE A 317 -8.02 -2.01 -20.82
CA ILE A 317 -6.66 -1.81 -20.33
C ILE A 317 -6.27 -0.35 -20.48
N ASP A 318 -5.86 0.24 -19.37
CA ASP A 318 -5.47 1.65 -19.28
C ASP A 318 -3.98 1.76 -19.00
N LEU A 319 -3.32 2.68 -19.69
CA LEU A 319 -1.92 2.99 -19.47
C LEU A 319 -1.80 4.16 -18.49
N ASP A 320 -1.22 3.88 -17.33
CA ASP A 320 -1.09 4.80 -16.21
C ASP A 320 0.25 5.52 -16.18
N ASP A 321 0.31 6.67 -15.51
CA ASP A 321 1.48 7.55 -15.37
C ASP A 321 2.13 8.00 -16.71
N PHE A 322 1.34 8.13 -17.78
CA PHE A 322 1.89 8.37 -19.11
C PHE A 322 2.62 9.72 -19.22
N GLY A 323 3.87 9.66 -19.69
CA GLY A 323 4.74 10.82 -19.91
C GLY A 323 5.87 10.93 -18.89
N THR A 324 5.87 10.10 -17.84
CA THR A 324 6.90 10.11 -16.79
C THR A 324 8.08 9.18 -17.09
N GLY A 325 8.00 8.35 -18.13
CA GLY A 325 9.09 7.48 -18.57
C GLY A 325 9.02 7.06 -20.05
N TYR A 326 9.25 5.78 -20.32
CA TYR A 326 9.41 5.24 -21.68
C TYR A 326 8.31 4.23 -22.03
N ALA A 327 7.10 4.73 -22.27
CA ALA A 327 6.08 3.94 -22.96
C ALA A 327 6.55 3.63 -24.39
N SER A 328 6.66 2.35 -24.76
CA SER A 328 6.86 1.99 -26.16
C SER A 328 5.53 2.11 -26.91
N LEU A 329 5.49 2.82 -28.04
CA LEU A 329 4.33 2.84 -28.94
C LEU A 329 3.93 1.41 -29.40
N ASP A 330 4.89 0.48 -29.42
CA ASP A 330 4.62 -0.93 -29.70
C ASP A 330 3.84 -1.61 -28.57
N ALA A 331 4.06 -1.21 -27.30
CA ALA A 331 3.30 -1.70 -26.15
C ALA A 331 1.82 -1.33 -26.30
N ILE A 332 1.56 -0.06 -26.61
CA ILE A 332 0.21 0.48 -26.78
C ILE A 332 -0.57 -0.32 -27.84
N ARG A 333 0.06 -0.60 -28.99
CA ARG A 333 -0.58 -1.34 -30.09
C ARG A 333 -0.78 -2.82 -29.79
N GLN A 334 0.18 -3.48 -29.13
CA GLN A 334 0.14 -4.94 -28.96
C GLN A 334 -0.78 -5.41 -27.83
N PHE A 335 -1.08 -4.55 -26.85
CA PHE A 335 -1.81 -4.94 -25.64
C PHE A 335 -3.27 -4.52 -25.64
N GLY A 336 -3.74 -3.90 -26.73
CA GLY A 336 -5.11 -3.45 -26.83
C GLY A 336 -5.44 -2.38 -25.79
N ILE A 337 -4.47 -1.49 -25.51
CA ILE A 337 -4.69 -0.33 -24.64
C ILE A 337 -5.88 0.46 -25.18
N ASN A 338 -6.79 0.85 -24.29
CA ASN A 338 -8.01 1.57 -24.63
C ASN A 338 -7.91 3.05 -24.28
N ARG A 339 -7.14 3.37 -23.24
CA ARG A 339 -7.06 4.71 -22.67
C ARG A 339 -5.64 5.01 -22.17
N ILE A 340 -5.25 6.27 -22.31
CA ILE A 340 -4.04 6.83 -21.71
C ILE A 340 -4.46 7.72 -20.54
N LYS A 341 -3.85 7.52 -19.38
CA LYS A 341 -4.01 8.38 -18.20
C LYS A 341 -2.81 9.35 -18.15
N ILE A 342 -3.08 10.65 -18.26
CA ILE A 342 -2.06 11.70 -18.17
C ILE A 342 -1.76 11.95 -16.70
N ASP A 343 -0.50 11.76 -16.31
CA ASP A 343 -0.06 11.96 -14.93
C ASP A 343 -0.30 13.39 -14.44
N ARG A 344 -0.60 13.50 -13.14
CA ARG A 344 -0.84 14.75 -12.44
C ARG A 344 0.27 15.79 -12.64
N SER A 345 1.54 15.37 -12.78
CA SER A 345 2.65 16.31 -12.97
C SER A 345 2.53 17.13 -14.27
N PHE A 346 1.78 16.65 -15.25
CA PHE A 346 1.48 17.39 -16.48
C PHE A 346 0.19 18.22 -16.38
N VAL A 347 -0.76 17.77 -15.57
CA VAL A 347 -2.05 18.42 -15.37
C VAL A 347 -1.96 19.64 -14.45
N THR A 348 -1.10 19.57 -13.44
CA THR A 348 -0.99 20.63 -12.43
C THR A 348 -0.62 21.97 -13.09
N ALA A 349 -1.45 22.99 -12.88
CA ALA A 349 -1.32 24.34 -13.44
C ALA A 349 -1.29 24.40 -14.98
N CYS A 350 -1.88 23.43 -15.67
CA CYS A 350 -1.92 23.40 -17.14
C CYS A 350 -2.68 24.57 -17.77
N ASP A 351 -3.58 25.22 -17.06
CA ASP A 351 -4.30 26.42 -17.50
C ASP A 351 -3.38 27.65 -17.60
N LEU A 352 -2.26 27.66 -16.88
CA LEU A 352 -1.32 28.80 -16.80
C LEU A 352 0.03 28.53 -17.49
N ASP A 353 0.49 27.28 -17.52
CA ASP A 353 1.82 26.92 -18.03
C ASP A 353 1.75 26.48 -19.50
N GLU A 354 2.19 27.34 -20.42
CA GLU A 354 2.22 27.02 -21.86
C GLU A 354 3.03 25.76 -22.22
N GLY A 355 4.05 25.41 -21.42
CA GLY A 355 4.82 24.19 -21.59
C GLY A 355 3.96 22.96 -21.35
N GLN A 356 3.20 22.94 -20.27
CA GLN A 356 2.24 21.88 -19.96
C GLN A 356 1.14 21.80 -21.01
N GLN A 357 0.62 22.95 -21.46
CA GLN A 357 -0.39 23.01 -22.53
C GLN A 357 0.10 22.34 -23.82
N ARG A 358 1.34 22.62 -24.24
CA ARG A 358 1.95 22.01 -25.42
C ARG A 358 2.12 20.49 -25.25
N MET A 359 2.48 20.03 -24.05
CA MET A 359 2.63 18.60 -23.76
C MET A 359 1.28 17.88 -23.84
N ILE A 360 0.26 18.39 -23.14
CA ILE A 360 -1.10 17.84 -23.17
C ILE A 360 -1.64 17.78 -24.61
N LEU A 361 -1.46 18.84 -25.39
CA LEU A 361 -1.84 18.86 -26.81
C LEU A 361 -1.15 17.76 -27.63
N ALA A 362 0.14 17.52 -27.39
CA ALA A 362 0.89 16.47 -28.07
C ALA A 362 0.37 15.07 -27.70
N ILE A 363 0.04 14.86 -26.41
CA ILE A 363 -0.52 13.60 -25.92
C ILE A 363 -1.92 13.36 -26.52
N LEU A 364 -2.79 14.37 -26.49
CA LEU A 364 -4.14 14.29 -27.09
C LEU A 364 -4.06 13.97 -28.58
N ALA A 365 -3.20 14.66 -29.33
CA ALA A 365 -3.00 14.39 -30.75
C ALA A 365 -2.45 12.97 -31.00
N LEU A 366 -1.56 12.46 -30.14
CA LEU A 366 -1.07 11.09 -30.24
C LEU A 366 -2.20 10.08 -29.99
N ALA A 367 -2.98 10.27 -28.93
CA ALA A 367 -4.08 9.39 -28.57
C ALA A 367 -5.13 9.33 -29.68
N GLU A 368 -5.53 10.47 -30.24
CA GLU A 368 -6.44 10.56 -31.38
C GLU A 368 -5.93 9.73 -32.57
N ARG A 369 -4.64 9.86 -32.91
CA ARG A 369 -4.02 9.12 -34.03
C ARG A 369 -3.93 7.62 -33.80
N LEU A 370 -3.94 7.20 -32.54
CA LEU A 370 -3.92 5.79 -32.15
C LEU A 370 -5.32 5.23 -31.86
N GLY A 371 -6.36 6.07 -31.90
CA GLY A 371 -7.73 5.67 -31.56
C GLY A 371 -7.91 5.34 -30.08
N LEU A 372 -7.19 6.04 -29.21
CA LEU A 372 -7.22 5.87 -27.76
C LEU A 372 -8.01 7.01 -27.12
N SER A 373 -8.71 6.69 -26.04
CA SER A 373 -9.28 7.71 -25.15
C SER A 373 -8.19 8.30 -24.23
N VAL A 374 -8.44 9.48 -23.69
CA VAL A 374 -7.54 10.16 -22.74
C VAL A 374 -8.28 10.54 -21.48
N LEU A 375 -7.70 10.14 -20.35
CA LEU A 375 -8.11 10.59 -19.02
C LEU A 375 -7.01 11.47 -18.42
N ALA A 376 -7.35 12.64 -17.91
CA ALA A 376 -6.39 13.48 -17.19
C ALA A 376 -6.55 13.32 -15.68
N GLU A 377 -5.45 13.05 -14.98
CA GLU A 377 -5.44 12.79 -13.54
C GLU A 377 -4.99 13.99 -12.71
N GLY A 378 -5.48 14.02 -11.47
CA GLY A 378 -5.04 15.03 -10.51
C GLY A 378 -5.52 16.45 -10.84
N VAL A 379 -6.67 16.59 -11.50
CA VAL A 379 -7.31 17.90 -11.71
C VAL A 379 -7.75 18.47 -10.35
N GLU A 380 -7.13 19.56 -9.88
CA GLU A 380 -7.40 20.10 -8.54
C GLU A 380 -8.26 21.37 -8.56
N THR A 381 -8.26 22.10 -9.67
CA THR A 381 -8.97 23.38 -9.81
C THR A 381 -10.05 23.34 -10.90
N ARG A 382 -10.99 24.29 -10.84
CA ARG A 382 -12.04 24.42 -11.86
C ARG A 382 -11.47 24.94 -13.18
N GLU A 383 -10.41 25.72 -13.08
CA GLU A 383 -9.69 26.31 -14.21
C GLU A 383 -8.97 25.21 -15.01
N GLU A 384 -8.24 24.31 -14.35
CA GLU A 384 -7.66 23.11 -14.98
C GLU A 384 -8.74 22.23 -15.62
N PHE A 385 -9.85 22.00 -14.91
CA PHE A 385 -10.98 21.22 -15.42
C PHE A 385 -11.53 21.83 -16.73
N ALA A 386 -11.81 23.13 -16.70
CA ALA A 386 -12.35 23.85 -17.86
C ALA A 386 -11.36 23.86 -19.03
N PHE A 387 -10.07 24.07 -18.74
CA PHE A 387 -9.02 24.01 -19.74
C PHE A 387 -8.96 22.64 -20.42
N LEU A 388 -8.79 21.56 -19.66
CA LEU A 388 -8.68 20.20 -20.20
C LEU A 388 -9.92 19.78 -20.99
N SER A 389 -11.11 20.17 -20.53
CA SER A 389 -12.36 19.94 -21.25
C SER A 389 -12.37 20.66 -22.61
N GLN A 390 -11.91 21.92 -22.66
CA GLN A 390 -11.84 22.69 -23.92
C GLN A 390 -10.79 22.15 -24.89
N MET A 391 -9.71 21.57 -24.37
CA MET A 391 -8.66 20.96 -25.18
C MET A 391 -9.07 19.64 -25.83
N GLY A 392 -10.22 19.08 -25.44
CA GLY A 392 -10.75 17.83 -25.99
C GLY A 392 -10.26 16.59 -25.25
N CYS A 393 -9.91 16.70 -23.96
CA CYS A 393 -9.73 15.52 -23.12
C CYS A 393 -11.07 14.79 -22.96
N ASP A 394 -11.08 13.45 -23.02
CA ASP A 394 -12.33 12.68 -22.98
C ASP A 394 -12.92 12.58 -21.58
N GLU A 395 -12.04 12.36 -20.59
CA GLU A 395 -12.41 12.11 -19.21
C GLU A 395 -11.46 12.79 -18.22
N LEU A 396 -11.97 13.17 -17.04
CA LEU A 396 -11.20 13.82 -15.99
C LEU A 396 -11.36 13.11 -14.65
N GLN A 397 -10.28 13.11 -13.87
CA GLN A 397 -10.26 12.63 -12.50
C GLN A 397 -9.45 13.59 -11.62
N GLY A 398 -9.99 13.94 -10.45
CA GLY A 398 -9.24 14.77 -9.50
C GLY A 398 -10.12 15.41 -8.43
N TYR A 399 -9.49 16.19 -7.55
CA TYR A 399 -10.16 16.83 -6.42
C TYR A 399 -11.11 17.96 -6.81
N ALA A 400 -10.99 18.51 -8.02
CA ALA A 400 -11.96 19.44 -8.58
C ALA A 400 -13.35 18.79 -8.77
N ILE A 401 -13.37 17.45 -8.91
CA ILE A 401 -14.59 16.64 -9.04
C ILE A 401 -15.02 16.16 -7.66
N GLU A 402 -14.25 15.25 -7.08
CA GLU A 402 -14.45 14.72 -5.73
C GLU A 402 -13.18 13.99 -5.27
N ARG A 403 -12.94 13.96 -3.96
CA ARG A 403 -11.83 13.18 -3.39
C ARG A 403 -12.17 11.68 -3.40
N PRO A 404 -11.17 10.77 -3.39
CA PRO A 404 -11.43 9.36 -3.13
C PRO A 404 -12.27 9.20 -1.85
N MET A 405 -13.28 8.34 -1.88
CA MET A 405 -14.24 8.21 -0.77
C MET A 405 -14.64 6.75 -0.51
N PRO A 406 -15.11 6.40 0.70
CA PRO A 406 -15.69 5.08 0.96
C PRO A 406 -16.88 4.75 0.06
N LEU A 407 -17.20 3.47 -0.13
CA LEU A 407 -18.33 3.02 -0.94
C LEU A 407 -19.66 3.69 -0.53
N SER A 408 -19.93 3.80 0.77
CA SER A 408 -21.15 4.45 1.29
C SER A 408 -21.31 5.89 0.80
N ASP A 409 -20.18 6.61 0.72
CA ASP A 409 -20.17 8.02 0.37
C ASP A 409 -20.26 8.18 -1.15
N SER A 410 -19.78 7.19 -1.92
CA SER A 410 -19.91 7.18 -3.38
C SER A 410 -21.37 7.12 -3.86
N CYS A 411 -22.25 6.38 -3.17
CA CYS A 411 -23.68 6.36 -3.49
C CYS A 411 -24.33 7.73 -3.25
N ASN A 412 -23.96 8.40 -2.15
CA ASN A 412 -24.44 9.76 -1.87
C ASN A 412 -23.91 10.76 -2.90
N PHE A 413 -22.66 10.63 -3.33
CA PHE A 413 -22.09 11.41 -4.41
C PHE A 413 -22.86 11.19 -5.73
N LEU A 414 -23.10 9.94 -6.13
CA LEU A 414 -23.84 9.59 -7.34
C LEU A 414 -25.26 10.16 -7.35
N ALA A 415 -25.97 10.09 -6.21
CA ALA A 415 -27.29 10.69 -6.07
C ALA A 415 -27.27 12.22 -6.28
N ARG A 416 -26.33 12.91 -5.64
CA ARG A 416 -26.16 14.37 -5.81
C ARG A 416 -25.79 14.73 -7.24
N HIS A 417 -24.87 13.98 -7.86
CA HIS A 417 -24.40 14.22 -9.22
C HIS A 417 -25.54 14.06 -10.24
N ARG A 418 -26.35 13.01 -10.10
CA ARG A 418 -27.54 12.78 -10.94
C ARG A 418 -28.55 13.92 -10.81
N GLN A 419 -28.78 14.44 -9.60
CA GLN A 419 -29.67 15.58 -9.38
C GLN A 419 -29.13 16.85 -10.01
N ALA A 420 -27.86 17.16 -9.80
CA ALA A 420 -27.21 18.33 -10.40
C ALA A 420 -27.27 18.29 -11.94
N ALA A 421 -27.08 17.10 -12.54
CA ALA A 421 -27.23 16.91 -13.98
C ALA A 421 -28.68 17.12 -14.46
N ALA A 422 -29.67 16.69 -13.69
CA ALA A 422 -31.09 16.90 -14.00
C ALA A 422 -31.53 18.37 -13.89
N ASP A 423 -30.88 19.14 -13.00
CA ASP A 423 -31.15 20.56 -12.79
C ASP A 423 -30.49 21.46 -13.86
N LEU A 424 -29.58 20.93 -14.67
CA LEU A 424 -29.00 21.67 -15.79
C LEU A 424 -30.07 21.89 -16.88
N PRO A 425 -30.21 23.12 -17.40
CA PRO A 425 -31.17 23.40 -18.46
C PRO A 425 -30.82 22.55 -19.69
N THR A 426 -31.78 21.73 -20.13
CA THR A 426 -31.60 20.91 -21.34
C THR A 426 -31.38 21.87 -22.52
N ILE A 427 -30.17 21.87 -23.07
CA ILE A 427 -29.90 22.62 -24.30
C ILE A 427 -30.65 21.90 -25.41
N ALA A 428 -31.85 22.41 -25.71
CA ALA A 428 -32.61 21.97 -26.87
C ALA A 428 -31.78 22.32 -28.11
N TRP A 429 -31.07 21.33 -28.64
CA TRP A 429 -30.47 21.41 -29.97
C TRP A 429 -31.60 21.68 -30.96
N ARG A 430 -31.72 22.93 -31.40
CA ARG A 430 -32.57 23.29 -32.54
C ARG A 430 -31.86 22.74 -33.78
N GLY A 431 -32.40 21.65 -34.32
CA GLY A 431 -32.03 21.13 -35.64
C GLY A 431 -32.42 22.08 -36.77
#